data_AF-A0A2M8DZW8-F1
#
_entry.id   AF-A0A2M8DZW8-F1
#
_cell.length_a   1.000
_cell.length_b   1.000
_cell.length_c   1.000
_cell.angle_alpha   90.00
_cell.angle_beta   90.00
_cell.angle_gamma   90.00
#
_symmetry.space_group_name_H-M   'P 1'
#
loop_
_entity.id
_entity.type
_entity.pdbx_description
1 polymer ?
#
loop_
_entity_poly.entity_id
_entity_poly.type
_entity_poly.pdbx_seq_one_letter_code
_entity_poly.pdbx_strand_id
1 'polypeptide(L)' 'MCESEDTQETIKLTQCNLPGKVYLIGAGPGAADLITLRGARLLASANAVLYDALVQPELLAMARP' A
#
# COMPACT_ATOMS: atom_id res chain seq x y z
N MET A 1 50.79 10.63 -3.98
CA MET A 1 50.31 9.76 -5.07
C MET A 1 49.16 8.94 -4.48
N CYS A 2 47.95 9.49 -4.58
CA CYS A 2 46.84 8.98 -5.43
C CYS A 2 46.34 7.62 -4.90
N GLU A 3 45.29 7.57 -4.08
CA GLU A 3 43.84 7.70 -4.37
C GLU A 3 43.26 6.54 -5.19
N SER A 4 42.28 5.87 -4.56
CA SER A 4 40.99 5.40 -5.11
C SER A 4 40.50 4.29 -4.16
N GLU A 5 39.82 4.65 -3.06
CA GLU A 5 38.35 4.68 -3.00
C GLU A 5 37.70 3.36 -3.47
N ASP A 6 37.27 2.55 -2.52
CA ASP A 6 35.93 1.96 -2.63
C ASP A 6 35.37 1.67 -1.24
N THR A 7 34.87 2.74 -0.63
CA THR A 7 34.10 2.75 0.62
C THR A 7 32.70 2.18 0.35
N GLN A 8 32.62 0.92 -0.11
CA GLN A 8 31.36 0.27 -0.52
C GLN A 8 31.02 -1.00 0.27
N GLU A 9 31.62 -1.20 1.45
CA GLU A 9 31.29 -2.33 2.33
C GLU A 9 30.13 -2.03 3.32
N THR A 10 29.38 -0.94 3.11
CA THR A 10 28.25 -0.53 3.98
C THR A 10 26.91 -0.49 3.23
N ILE A 11 26.71 -1.38 2.27
CA ILE A 11 25.39 -1.56 1.64
C ILE A 11 24.49 -2.36 2.60
N LYS A 12 23.85 -1.62 3.52
CA LYS A 12 22.52 -1.87 4.10
C LYS A 12 22.21 -3.31 4.53
N LEU A 13 22.72 -3.73 5.68
CA LEU A 13 22.18 -4.84 6.49
C LEU A 13 20.81 -4.50 7.16
N THR A 14 19.93 -3.80 6.45
CA THR A 14 18.60 -3.41 6.98
C THR A 14 17.52 -3.48 5.91
N GLN A 15 17.57 -4.46 5.02
CA GLN A 15 16.33 -4.98 4.43
C GLN A 15 15.71 -5.92 5.45
N CYS A 16 15.01 -5.34 6.42
CA CYS A 16 14.12 -6.11 7.27
C CYS A 16 13.02 -6.66 6.35
N ASN A 17 13.08 -7.96 6.04
CA ASN A 17 12.01 -8.71 5.38
C ASN A 17 10.81 -8.82 6.32
N LEU A 18 10.26 -7.67 6.72
CA LEU A 18 9.02 -7.61 7.47
C LEU A 18 7.93 -8.07 6.50
N PRO A 19 7.16 -9.12 6.85
CA PRO A 19 6.08 -9.55 6.00
C PRO A 19 5.12 -8.37 5.80
N GLY A 20 4.82 -8.07 4.53
CA GLY A 20 3.78 -7.10 4.19
C GLY A 20 2.44 -7.54 4.78
N LYS A 21 1.57 -6.57 5.10
CA LYS A 21 0.22 -6.84 5.58
C LYS A 21 -0.76 -6.73 4.41
N VAL A 22 -1.60 -7.76 4.26
CA VAL A 22 -2.70 -7.77 3.30
C VAL A 22 -4.01 -7.69 4.07
N TYR A 23 -4.90 -6.81 3.63
CA TYR A 23 -6.23 -6.65 4.18
C TYR A 23 -7.26 -7.00 3.11
N LEU A 24 -8.15 -7.95 3.42
CA LEU A 24 -9.33 -8.23 2.62
C LEU A 24 -10.48 -7.39 3.18
N ILE A 25 -11.01 -6.50 2.35
CA ILE A 25 -12.03 -5.54 2.73
C ILE A 25 -13.22 -5.72 1.79
N GLY A 26 -14.42 -5.88 2.34
CA GLY A 26 -15.63 -5.81 1.55
C GLY A 26 -15.92 -4.36 1.15
N ALA A 27 -16.02 -4.09 -0.15
CA ALA A 27 -16.35 -2.78 -0.72
C ALA A 27 -17.78 -2.31 -0.38
N GLY A 28 -18.66 -3.24 0.03
CA GLY A 28 -20.10 -3.01 0.15
C GLY A 28 -20.83 -3.40 -1.15
N PRO A 29 -22.16 -3.22 -1.21
CA PRO A 29 -22.98 -3.64 -2.35
C PRO A 29 -22.97 -2.65 -3.52
N GLY A 30 -22.29 -1.50 -3.42
CA GLY A 30 -22.17 -0.54 -4.52
C GLY A 30 -21.81 0.86 -4.04
N ALA A 31 -22.70 1.50 -3.27
CA ALA A 31 -22.48 2.86 -2.79
C ALA A 31 -21.24 2.96 -1.88
N ALA A 32 -20.40 3.96 -2.13
CA ALA A 32 -19.09 4.09 -1.49
C ALA A 32 -19.16 4.30 0.03
N ASP A 33 -20.25 4.88 0.53
CA ASP A 33 -20.52 5.11 1.95
C ASP A 33 -20.96 3.84 2.71
N LEU A 34 -21.26 2.75 1.98
CA LEU A 34 -21.61 1.45 2.57
C LEU A 34 -20.37 0.59 2.89
N ILE A 35 -19.16 1.06 2.58
CA ILE A 35 -17.94 0.46 3.12
C ILE A 35 -17.89 0.67 4.64
N THR A 36 -17.26 -0.27 5.34
CA THR A 36 -17.01 -0.06 6.78
C THR A 36 -16.04 1.08 7.03
N LEU A 37 -16.18 1.79 8.16
CA LEU A 37 -15.24 2.83 8.59
C LEU A 37 -13.79 2.32 8.68
N ARG A 38 -13.60 1.06 9.09
CA ARG A 38 -12.27 0.42 9.11
C ARG A 38 -11.73 0.22 7.69
N GLY A 39 -12.58 -0.23 6.77
CA GLY A 39 -12.24 -0.43 5.36
C GLY A 39 -11.79 0.87 4.69
N ALA A 40 -12.57 1.94 4.84
CA ALA A 40 -12.23 3.26 4.30
C ALA A 40 -10.87 3.76 4.82
N ARG A 41 -10.60 3.61 6.12
CA ARG A 41 -9.30 4.01 6.72
C ARG A 41 -8.14 3.21 6.15
N LEU A 42 -8.31 1.90 5.99
CA LEU A 42 -7.28 1.04 5.42
C LEU A 42 -7.02 1.38 3.95
N LEU A 43 -8.09 1.56 3.17
CA LEU A 43 -8.04 1.94 1.76
C LEU A 43 -7.27 3.26 1.55
N ALA A 44 -7.55 4.27 2.37
CA ALA A 44 -6.85 5.56 2.33
C ALA A 44 -5.36 5.46 2.69
N SER A 45 -4.96 4.46 3.48
CA SER A 45 -3.56 4.24 3.90
C SER A 45 -2.79 3.25 3.04
N ALA A 46 -3.46 2.53 2.15
CA ALA A 46 -2.88 1.44 1.39
C ALA A 46 -1.83 1.95 0.38
N ASN A 47 -0.70 1.26 0.29
CA ASN A 47 0.32 1.53 -0.72
C ASN A 47 -0.04 0.96 -2.09
N ALA A 48 -0.84 -0.10 -2.11
CA ALA A 48 -1.34 -0.75 -3.31
C ALA A 48 -2.76 -1.25 -3.03
N VAL A 49 -3.64 -1.11 -4.02
CA VAL A 49 -5.03 -1.53 -3.95
C VAL A 49 -5.31 -2.47 -5.12
N LEU A 50 -5.74 -3.69 -4.81
CA LEU A 50 -6.27 -4.64 -5.78
C LEU A 50 -7.79 -4.72 -5.59
N TYR A 51 -8.54 -4.56 -6.68
CA TYR A 51 -9.99 -4.54 -6.69
C TYR A 51 -10.52 -5.28 -7.93
N ASP A 52 -11.80 -5.65 -7.91
CA ASP A 52 -12.48 -6.32 -9.02
C ASP A 52 -13.35 -5.37 -9.86
N ALA A 53 -13.99 -5.88 -10.89
CA ALA A 53 -14.81 -5.08 -11.80
C ALA A 53 -16.14 -4.55 -11.19
N LEU A 54 -16.53 -4.99 -9.99
CA LEU A 54 -17.78 -4.59 -9.35
C LEU A 54 -17.61 -3.34 -8.46
N VAL A 55 -16.37 -2.98 -8.14
CA VAL A 55 -16.07 -1.80 -7.33
C VAL A 55 -16.33 -0.53 -8.13
N GLN A 56 -17.13 0.36 -7.55
CA GLN A 56 -17.46 1.65 -8.15
C GLN A 56 -16.28 2.63 -8.08
N PRO A 57 -16.06 3.50 -9.08
CA PRO A 57 -14.96 4.46 -9.11
C PRO A 57 -14.91 5.40 -7.90
N GLU A 58 -16.07 5.75 -7.34
CA GLU A 58 -16.19 6.61 -6.17
C GLU A 58 -15.52 6.00 -4.92
N LEU A 59 -15.51 4.67 -4.81
CA LEU A 59 -14.79 3.99 -3.73
C LEU A 59 -13.27 4.15 -3.90
N LEU A 60 -12.78 4.04 -5.13
CA LEU A 60 -11.36 4.19 -5.46
C LEU A 60 -10.86 5.62 -5.24
N ALA A 61 -11.73 6.62 -5.31
CA ALA A 61 -11.41 8.00 -4.97
C ALA A 61 -11.01 8.19 -3.48
N MET A 62 -11.31 7.22 -2.60
CA MET A 62 -10.82 7.21 -1.22
C MET A 62 -9.42 6.61 -1.07
N ALA A 63 -8.90 5.95 -2.10
CA ALA A 63 -7.54 5.43 -2.08
C ALA A 63 -6.52 6.56 -2.23
N ARG A 64 -5.29 6.28 -1.78
CA ARG A 64 -4.17 7.20 -1.99
C ARG A 64 -3.86 7.29 -3.52
N PRO A 65 -3.67 8.49 -4.08
CA PRO A 65 -3.28 8.68 -5.49
C PRO A 65 -1.86 8.19 -5.78
#